data_AF-A0A623EKY9-F1
#
_entry.id   AF-A0A623EKY9-F1
#
_cell.length_a   1.000
_cell.length_b   1.000
_cell.length_c   1.000
_cell.angle_alpha   90.00
_cell.angle_beta   90.00
_cell.angle_gamma   90.00
#
_symmetry.space_group_name_H-M   'P 1'
#
loop_
_entity.id
_entity.type
_entity.pdbx_description
1 polymer ?
#
loop_
_entity_poly.entity_id
_entity_poly.type
_entity_poly.pdbx_seq_one_letter_code
_entity_poly.pdbx_strand_id
1 'polypeptide(L)'
;MTTYASYLPESQIITLRKDFPAFTDPEKLDGFINPEQFGVFFHEWIHFLHNISTINGFSIFCTQNILWSNFRWAMDNQDVCLGSNDMDPAHIESNKNFLSYIRSNRSLHECKLPYYAKVNDLYFEDAIIHDMEVADGSVICTSLIKCTISHSENKYDLDLGVLEILESAAFMLECRCINAMNGSPQEAPFYPYHTIKGLAAKIAPSLNDEDIICCMLASLQSNNPPQVLFNLIHKCELLHSDCRYEHLVAEVKKQLSEQDRTISESLNQIIQMIPVDEPMGNFIKLTLNRISNNLNYRKQKPFFELD
;
A
#
# COMPACT_ATOMS: atom_id res chain seq x y z
N MET A 1 -4.76 2.17 -20.83
CA MET A 1 -3.74 1.10 -20.85
C MET A 1 -4.40 -0.19 -20.42
N THR A 2 -4.14 -1.28 -21.13
CA THR A 2 -4.48 -2.62 -20.64
C THR A 2 -3.48 -3.01 -19.56
N THR A 3 -3.93 -3.21 -18.32
CA THR A 3 -3.11 -3.74 -17.22
C THR A 3 -2.60 -5.13 -17.60
N TYR A 4 -1.28 -5.30 -17.65
CA TYR A 4 -0.60 -6.54 -18.01
C TYR A 4 -0.45 -7.50 -16.82
N ALA A 5 -0.46 -6.95 -15.61
CA ALA A 5 -0.38 -7.65 -14.36
C ALA A 5 -1.34 -7.02 -13.34
N SER A 6 -1.63 -7.75 -12.27
CA SER A 6 -2.37 -7.23 -11.12
C SER A 6 -2.05 -8.05 -9.87
N TYR A 7 -1.93 -7.38 -8.73
CA TYR A 7 -1.87 -8.00 -7.42
C TYR A 7 -3.24 -8.01 -6.73
N LEU A 8 -3.62 -9.15 -6.16
CA LEU A 8 -4.78 -9.31 -5.29
C LEU A 8 -4.31 -9.45 -3.83
N PRO A 9 -4.35 -8.38 -3.01
CA PRO A 9 -3.84 -8.39 -1.64
C PRO A 9 -4.46 -9.45 -0.73
N GLU A 10 -5.73 -9.77 -0.97
CA GLU A 10 -6.53 -10.69 -0.15
C GLU A 10 -6.04 -12.13 -0.23
N SER A 11 -5.55 -12.53 -1.41
CA SER A 11 -5.10 -13.88 -1.71
C SER A 11 -3.59 -13.96 -1.91
N GLN A 12 -2.90 -12.81 -1.88
CA GLN A 12 -1.47 -12.66 -2.20
C GLN A 12 -1.11 -13.24 -3.58
N ILE A 13 -1.99 -13.03 -4.56
CA ILE A 13 -1.83 -13.56 -5.92
C ILE A 13 -1.37 -12.44 -6.83
N ILE A 14 -0.22 -12.63 -7.48
CA ILE A 14 0.18 -11.86 -8.64
C ILE A 14 -0.37 -12.57 -9.87
N THR A 15 -1.24 -11.91 -10.61
CA THR A 15 -1.79 -12.41 -11.86
C THR A 15 -1.07 -11.73 -13.01
N LEU A 16 -0.42 -12.52 -13.86
CA LEU A 16 0.11 -12.05 -15.13
C LEU A 16 -0.85 -12.50 -16.23
N ARG A 17 -1.18 -11.63 -17.19
CA ARG A 17 -2.11 -12.00 -18.24
C ARG A 17 -1.53 -13.06 -19.17
N LYS A 18 -2.41 -13.81 -19.84
CA LYS A 18 -2.02 -14.87 -20.80
C LYS A 18 -1.23 -14.32 -22.00
N ASP A 19 -1.45 -13.07 -22.37
CA ASP A 19 -0.72 -12.36 -23.42
C ASP A 19 0.56 -11.68 -22.90
N PHE A 20 0.92 -11.89 -21.63
CA PHE A 20 2.19 -11.40 -21.11
C PHE A 20 3.35 -12.13 -21.81
N PRO A 21 4.37 -11.43 -22.32
CA PRO A 21 5.37 -12.02 -23.21
C PRO A 21 6.11 -13.24 -22.64
N ALA A 22 6.26 -13.33 -21.31
CA ALA A 22 6.88 -14.48 -20.64
C ALA A 22 6.12 -15.81 -20.81
N PHE A 23 4.84 -15.76 -21.25
CA PHE A 23 3.97 -16.94 -21.44
C PHE A 23 3.59 -17.17 -22.91
N THR A 24 4.29 -16.54 -23.85
CA THR A 24 3.96 -16.65 -25.29
C THR A 24 3.97 -18.10 -25.80
N ASP A 25 4.83 -18.96 -25.22
CA ASP A 25 4.85 -20.41 -25.43
C ASP A 25 4.61 -21.16 -24.10
N PRO A 26 3.42 -21.76 -23.89
CA PRO A 26 3.10 -22.52 -22.67
C PRO A 26 3.92 -23.80 -22.48
N GLU A 27 4.45 -24.38 -23.56
CA GLU A 27 5.30 -25.59 -23.49
C GLU A 27 6.77 -25.24 -23.26
N LYS A 28 7.15 -23.97 -23.51
CA LYS A 28 8.51 -23.47 -23.32
C LYS A 28 8.49 -22.03 -22.78
N LEU A 29 8.35 -21.91 -21.47
CA LEU A 29 8.41 -20.61 -20.78
C LEU A 29 9.78 -19.96 -20.98
N ASP A 30 9.82 -18.87 -21.75
CA ASP A 30 11.04 -18.08 -21.99
C ASP A 30 11.42 -17.19 -20.79
N GLY A 31 10.51 -17.02 -19.83
CA GLY A 31 10.71 -16.15 -18.66
C GLY A 31 10.68 -14.67 -19.03
N PHE A 32 11.18 -13.82 -18.15
CA PHE A 32 11.31 -12.37 -18.44
C PHE A 32 12.48 -12.13 -19.39
N ILE A 33 12.19 -11.70 -20.62
CA ILE A 33 13.21 -11.56 -21.67
C ILE A 33 13.85 -10.17 -21.73
N ASN A 34 13.28 -9.17 -21.06
CA ASN A 34 13.82 -7.82 -20.98
C ASN A 34 13.54 -7.15 -19.62
N PRO A 35 14.28 -6.07 -19.29
CA PRO A 35 14.08 -5.33 -18.05
C PRO A 35 12.65 -4.83 -17.84
N GLU A 36 11.97 -4.39 -18.90
CA GLU A 36 10.62 -3.81 -18.79
C GLU A 36 9.58 -4.86 -18.36
N GLN A 37 9.68 -6.09 -18.87
CA GLN A 37 8.82 -7.19 -18.43
C GLN A 37 9.11 -7.58 -16.98
N PHE A 38 10.38 -7.62 -16.59
CA PHE A 38 10.73 -7.86 -15.20
C PHE A 38 10.20 -6.73 -14.31
N GLY A 39 10.30 -5.48 -14.75
CA GLY A 39 9.79 -4.30 -14.07
C GLY A 39 8.29 -4.38 -13.76
N VAL A 40 7.47 -4.78 -14.74
CA VAL A 40 6.02 -4.96 -14.53
C VAL A 40 5.74 -6.04 -13.46
N PHE A 41 6.48 -7.15 -13.47
CA PHE A 41 6.35 -8.14 -12.40
C PHE A 41 6.85 -7.60 -11.05
N PHE A 42 7.96 -6.87 -11.07
CA PHE A 42 8.57 -6.28 -9.88
C PHE A 42 7.63 -5.26 -9.22
N HIS A 43 6.88 -4.47 -9.99
CA HIS A 43 5.84 -3.57 -9.48
C HIS A 43 4.81 -4.32 -8.62
N GLU A 44 4.25 -5.42 -9.14
CA GLU A 44 3.30 -6.24 -8.40
C GLU A 44 3.95 -6.97 -7.22
N TRP A 45 5.22 -7.36 -7.35
CA TRP A 45 5.99 -7.93 -6.25
C TRP A 45 6.22 -6.92 -5.13
N ILE A 46 6.44 -5.63 -5.45
CA ILE A 46 6.53 -4.56 -4.46
C ILE A 46 5.20 -4.38 -3.72
N HIS A 47 4.06 -4.44 -4.41
CA HIS A 47 2.74 -4.44 -3.75
C HIS A 47 2.58 -5.62 -2.79
N PHE A 48 2.97 -6.82 -3.20
CA PHE A 48 3.02 -7.99 -2.33
C PHE A 48 3.93 -7.76 -1.12
N LEU A 49 5.13 -7.26 -1.35
CA LEU A 49 6.10 -7.00 -0.31
C LEU A 49 5.56 -5.99 0.70
N HIS A 50 5.00 -4.86 0.25
CA HIS A 50 4.38 -3.87 1.11
C HIS A 50 3.28 -4.47 1.98
N ASN A 51 2.44 -5.35 1.41
CA ASN A 51 1.39 -6.04 2.14
C ASN A 51 1.94 -6.93 3.28
N ILE A 52 3.13 -7.51 3.13
CA ILE A 52 3.72 -8.44 4.10
C ILE A 52 4.90 -7.89 4.89
N SER A 53 5.22 -6.60 4.77
CA SER A 53 6.41 -6.03 5.41
C SER A 53 6.20 -4.63 5.97
N THR A 54 4.96 -4.12 5.94
CA THR A 54 4.61 -2.80 6.47
C THR A 54 3.54 -2.96 7.56
N ILE A 55 3.47 -1.98 8.46
CA ILE A 55 2.41 -1.94 9.48
C ILE A 55 1.03 -1.78 8.83
N ASN A 56 0.91 -0.94 7.80
CA ASN A 56 -0.33 -0.79 7.06
C ASN A 56 -0.82 -2.13 6.47
N GLY A 57 0.06 -2.86 5.79
CA GLY A 57 -0.23 -4.19 5.23
C GLY A 57 -0.61 -5.21 6.31
N PHE A 58 0.12 -5.24 7.43
CA PHE A 58 -0.19 -6.10 8.57
C PHE A 58 -1.58 -5.83 9.16
N SER A 59 -1.92 -4.56 9.37
CA SER A 59 -3.22 -4.17 9.91
C SER A 59 -4.37 -4.55 8.99
N ILE A 60 -4.23 -4.32 7.68
CA ILE A 60 -5.22 -4.75 6.68
C ILE A 60 -5.37 -6.27 6.70
N PHE A 61 -4.26 -7.02 6.76
CA PHE A 61 -4.29 -8.47 6.84
C PHE A 61 -5.02 -8.96 8.10
N CYS A 62 -4.76 -8.36 9.27
CA CYS A 62 -5.46 -8.68 10.51
C CYS A 62 -6.96 -8.40 10.40
N THR A 63 -7.35 -7.22 9.91
CA THR A 63 -8.76 -6.85 9.71
C THR A 63 -9.47 -7.84 8.80
N GLN A 64 -8.81 -8.27 7.72
CA GLN A 64 -9.39 -9.25 6.80
C GLN A 64 -9.60 -10.62 7.47
N ASN A 65 -8.66 -11.07 8.30
CA ASN A 65 -8.80 -12.33 9.03
C ASN A 65 -9.89 -12.25 10.11
N ILE A 66 -10.07 -11.09 10.75
CA ILE A 66 -11.18 -10.85 11.69
C ILE A 66 -12.52 -10.95 10.95
N LEU A 67 -12.67 -10.27 9.80
CA LEU A 67 -13.87 -10.35 8.98
C LEU A 67 -14.17 -11.79 8.53
N TRP A 68 -13.16 -12.52 8.08
CA TRP A 68 -13.30 -13.92 7.71
C TRP A 68 -13.72 -14.79 8.89
N SER A 69 -13.11 -14.58 10.06
CA SER A 69 -13.51 -15.27 11.28
C SER A 69 -14.96 -14.94 11.67
N ASN A 70 -15.37 -13.69 11.54
CA ASN A 70 -16.72 -13.23 11.85
C ASN A 70 -17.77 -13.86 10.92
N PHE A 71 -17.42 -14.06 9.64
CA PHE A 71 -18.29 -14.74 8.68
C PHE A 71 -18.63 -16.18 9.12
N ARG A 72 -17.72 -16.91 9.77
CA ARG A 72 -17.99 -18.28 10.25
C ARG A 72 -19.13 -18.34 11.27
N TRP A 73 -19.34 -17.26 12.03
CA TRP A 73 -20.45 -17.16 12.98
C TRP A 73 -21.81 -16.87 12.33
N ALA A 74 -21.82 -16.55 11.03
CA ALA A 74 -23.04 -16.36 10.24
C ALA A 74 -23.47 -17.64 9.50
N MET A 75 -22.81 -18.77 9.76
CA MET A 75 -23.10 -20.07 9.14
C MET A 75 -23.88 -20.96 10.12
N ASP A 76 -24.85 -21.73 9.60
CA ASP A 76 -25.52 -22.78 10.38
C ASP A 76 -24.73 -24.10 10.37
N ASN A 77 -25.27 -25.12 11.06
CA ASN A 77 -24.67 -26.45 11.14
C ASN A 77 -24.80 -27.27 9.84
N GLN A 78 -25.35 -26.68 8.77
CA GLN A 78 -25.50 -27.25 7.44
C GLN A 78 -24.66 -26.48 6.39
N ASP A 79 -23.72 -25.63 6.85
CA ASP A 79 -22.89 -24.79 6.00
C ASP A 79 -23.69 -23.80 5.14
N VAL A 80 -24.85 -23.34 5.63
CA VAL A 80 -25.66 -22.30 4.99
C VAL A 80 -25.44 -20.97 5.70
N CYS A 81 -25.16 -19.92 4.92
CA CYS A 81 -25.08 -18.56 5.44
C CYS A 81 -26.49 -18.05 5.82
N LEU A 82 -26.69 -17.78 7.10
CA LEU A 82 -27.91 -17.20 7.67
C LEU A 82 -27.99 -15.68 7.43
N GLY A 83 -26.88 -15.07 7.01
CA GLY A 83 -26.77 -13.64 6.80
C GLY A 83 -26.68 -12.84 8.11
N SER A 84 -26.83 -11.52 8.01
CA SER A 84 -26.63 -10.62 9.15
C SER A 84 -27.77 -10.62 10.16
N ASN A 85 -28.92 -11.21 9.85
CA ASN A 85 -30.10 -11.16 10.73
C ASN A 85 -29.91 -11.97 12.02
N ASP A 86 -29.04 -12.97 11.99
CA ASP A 86 -28.75 -13.87 13.11
C ASP A 86 -27.41 -13.54 13.80
N MET A 87 -26.78 -12.41 13.43
CA MET A 87 -25.55 -11.92 14.07
C MET A 87 -25.85 -10.87 15.15
N ASP A 88 -24.98 -10.79 16.17
CA ASP A 88 -25.02 -9.72 17.16
C ASP A 88 -24.89 -8.34 16.48
N PRO A 89 -25.81 -7.38 16.73
CA PRO A 89 -25.73 -6.02 16.19
C PRO A 89 -24.39 -5.32 16.39
N ALA A 90 -23.70 -5.56 17.52
CA ALA A 90 -22.38 -4.99 17.77
C ALA A 90 -21.31 -5.55 16.82
N HIS A 91 -21.39 -6.85 16.49
CA HIS A 91 -20.51 -7.45 15.48
C HIS A 91 -20.83 -6.96 14.07
N ILE A 92 -22.10 -6.71 13.76
CA ILE A 92 -22.49 -6.13 12.46
C ILE A 92 -21.86 -4.74 12.30
N GLU A 93 -21.93 -3.89 13.32
CA GLU A 93 -21.35 -2.55 13.26
C GLU A 93 -19.82 -2.59 13.19
N SER A 94 -19.19 -3.43 14.01
CA SER A 94 -17.75 -3.68 13.93
C SER A 94 -17.30 -4.16 12.54
N ASN A 95 -18.06 -5.07 11.92
CA ASN A 95 -17.80 -5.53 10.56
C ASN A 95 -17.91 -4.40 9.52
N LYS A 96 -18.88 -3.49 9.65
CA LYS A 96 -18.97 -2.32 8.78
C LYS A 96 -17.73 -1.43 8.93
N ASN A 97 -17.30 -1.18 10.15
CA ASN A 97 -16.11 -0.38 10.45
C ASN A 97 -14.85 -1.00 9.81
N PHE A 98 -14.67 -2.32 9.97
CA PHE A 98 -13.57 -3.06 9.33
C PHE A 98 -13.63 -3.03 7.80
N LEU A 99 -14.82 -3.17 7.21
CA LEU A 99 -15.01 -3.08 5.76
C LEU A 99 -14.73 -1.67 5.25
N SER A 100 -15.18 -0.63 5.95
CA SER A 100 -14.88 0.77 5.63
C SER A 100 -13.38 1.04 5.67
N TYR A 101 -12.69 0.55 6.72
CA TYR A 101 -11.24 0.68 6.82
C TYR A 101 -10.52 0.02 5.65
N ILE A 102 -10.84 -1.24 5.32
CA ILE A 102 -10.25 -1.93 4.17
C ILE A 102 -10.52 -1.18 2.86
N ARG A 103 -11.76 -0.70 2.64
CA ARG A 103 -12.12 0.06 1.44
C ARG A 103 -11.33 1.35 1.34
N SER A 104 -11.24 2.13 2.42
CA SER A 104 -10.48 3.39 2.43
C SER A 104 -9.00 3.22 2.04
N ASN A 105 -8.40 2.06 2.36
CA ASN A 105 -7.01 1.76 2.01
C ASN A 105 -6.84 1.25 0.57
N ARG A 106 -7.90 0.72 -0.06
CA ARG A 106 -7.83 0.01 -1.35
C ARG A 106 -8.58 0.70 -2.48
N SER A 107 -9.40 1.70 -2.18
CA SER A 107 -10.18 2.42 -3.19
C SER A 107 -9.31 3.44 -3.90
N LEU A 108 -9.26 3.33 -5.22
CA LEU A 108 -8.80 4.43 -6.07
C LEU A 108 -9.83 5.55 -6.01
N HIS A 109 -9.37 6.76 -5.74
CA HIS A 109 -10.26 7.91 -5.70
C HIS A 109 -10.62 8.36 -7.12
N GLU A 110 -11.81 8.96 -7.28
CA GLU A 110 -12.24 9.44 -8.59
C GLU A 110 -11.34 10.59 -9.04
N CYS A 111 -10.61 10.39 -10.14
CA CYS A 111 -9.77 11.40 -10.75
C CYS A 111 -10.39 11.87 -12.07
N LYS A 112 -10.76 13.15 -12.12
CA LYS A 112 -11.32 13.79 -13.33
C LYS A 112 -10.26 14.43 -14.22
N LEU A 113 -8.99 14.29 -13.85
CA LEU A 113 -7.88 14.80 -14.65
C LEU A 113 -7.84 14.06 -16.00
N PRO A 114 -7.65 14.77 -17.14
CA PRO A 114 -7.55 14.11 -18.43
C PRO A 114 -6.38 13.10 -18.47
N TYR A 115 -6.62 11.93 -19.06
CA TYR A 115 -5.62 10.84 -19.12
C TYR A 115 -4.31 11.21 -19.84
N TYR A 116 -4.35 12.24 -20.69
CA TYR A 116 -3.20 12.74 -21.44
C TYR A 116 -2.44 13.86 -20.71
N ALA A 117 -2.89 14.27 -19.52
CA ALA A 117 -2.21 15.29 -18.74
C ALA A 117 -0.83 14.76 -18.29
N LYS A 118 0.23 15.47 -18.68
CA LYS A 118 1.60 15.10 -18.33
C LYS A 118 2.04 15.82 -17.07
N VAL A 119 2.93 15.20 -16.28
CA VAL A 119 3.47 15.76 -15.03
C VAL A 119 3.93 17.21 -15.20
N ASN A 120 4.63 17.53 -16.29
CA ASN A 120 5.19 18.86 -16.55
C ASN A 120 4.13 19.93 -16.87
N ASP A 121 2.91 19.52 -17.22
CA ASP A 121 1.80 20.41 -17.56
C ASP A 121 0.86 20.65 -16.36
N LEU A 122 1.16 20.04 -15.21
CA LEU A 122 0.37 20.13 -14.00
C LEU A 122 0.96 21.13 -13.01
N TYR A 123 0.11 21.97 -12.44
CA TYR A 123 0.48 22.89 -11.37
C TYR A 123 -0.31 22.58 -10.10
N PHE A 124 0.39 22.16 -9.04
CA PHE A 124 -0.22 21.98 -7.73
C PHE A 124 -0.44 23.34 -7.06
N GLU A 125 -1.70 23.67 -6.82
CA GLU A 125 -2.10 24.93 -6.17
C GLU A 125 -2.04 24.80 -4.66
N ASP A 126 -2.74 23.80 -4.13
CA ASP A 126 -2.93 23.56 -2.70
C ASP A 126 -2.85 22.07 -2.38
N ALA A 127 -2.49 21.76 -1.13
CA ALA A 127 -2.45 20.41 -0.59
C ALA A 127 -2.74 20.46 0.92
N ILE A 128 -3.85 19.85 1.34
CA ILE A 128 -4.29 19.84 2.73
C ILE A 128 -4.56 18.40 3.20
N ILE A 129 -4.34 18.15 4.49
CA ILE A 129 -4.74 16.88 5.10
C ILE A 129 -6.21 16.95 5.50
N HIS A 130 -6.94 15.90 5.11
CA HIS A 130 -8.20 15.52 5.69
C HIS A 130 -7.97 14.42 6.71
N ASP A 131 -8.34 14.66 7.97
CA ASP A 131 -8.03 13.76 9.09
C ASP A 131 -8.67 12.37 8.96
N MET A 132 -8.05 11.40 9.64
CA MET A 132 -8.61 10.05 9.75
C MET A 132 -9.90 10.05 10.58
N GLU A 133 -10.83 9.17 10.24
CA GLU A 133 -12.04 8.97 11.02
C GLU A 133 -11.88 7.77 11.97
N VAL A 134 -12.26 7.97 13.23
CA VAL A 134 -12.18 6.96 14.30
C VAL A 134 -13.54 6.83 14.97
N ALA A 135 -14.01 5.59 15.15
CA ALA A 135 -15.20 5.26 15.91
C ALA A 135 -14.88 4.15 16.92
N ASP A 136 -15.29 4.33 18.18
CA ASP A 136 -15.09 3.36 19.26
C ASP A 136 -13.62 2.89 19.41
N GLY A 137 -12.68 3.83 19.27
CA GLY A 137 -11.23 3.55 19.36
C GLY A 137 -10.64 2.81 18.15
N SER A 138 -11.44 2.55 17.11
CA SER A 138 -11.00 1.87 15.87
C SER A 138 -11.00 2.84 14.69
N VAL A 139 -9.99 2.73 13.83
CA VAL A 139 -9.91 3.50 12.58
C VAL A 139 -10.96 2.98 11.60
N ILE A 140 -11.87 3.84 11.16
CA ILE A 140 -12.90 3.49 10.16
C ILE A 140 -12.54 3.98 8.76
N CYS A 141 -11.72 5.03 8.66
CA CYS A 141 -11.23 5.60 7.40
C CYS A 141 -9.84 6.20 7.61
N THR A 142 -8.92 5.99 6.66
CA THR A 142 -7.61 6.65 6.67
C THR A 142 -7.72 8.12 6.28
N SER A 143 -6.74 8.94 6.67
CA SER A 143 -6.64 10.33 6.17
C SER A 143 -6.48 10.37 4.65
N LEU A 144 -6.75 11.53 4.06
CA LEU A 144 -6.49 11.81 2.64
C LEU A 144 -5.68 13.10 2.50
N ILE A 145 -4.74 13.14 1.56
CA ILE A 145 -4.14 14.40 1.11
C ILE A 145 -5.00 14.93 -0.03
N LYS A 146 -5.77 15.99 0.24
CA LYS A 146 -6.59 16.65 -0.78
C LYS A 146 -5.78 17.72 -1.48
N CYS A 147 -5.61 17.57 -2.78
CA CYS A 147 -4.84 18.47 -3.62
C CYS A 147 -5.75 19.15 -4.64
N THR A 148 -5.49 20.43 -4.90
CA THR A 148 -6.05 21.13 -6.07
C THR A 148 -4.95 21.31 -7.08
N ILE A 149 -5.17 20.83 -8.30
CA ILE A 149 -4.23 20.95 -9.42
C ILE A 149 -4.85 21.71 -10.58
N SER A 150 -4.02 22.47 -11.29
CA SER A 150 -4.39 23.20 -12.50
C SER A 150 -3.77 22.55 -13.73
N HIS A 151 -4.58 22.39 -14.79
CA HIS A 151 -4.15 21.90 -16.11
C HIS A 151 -4.96 22.58 -17.21
N SER A 152 -4.28 23.26 -18.15
CA SER A 152 -4.92 24.00 -19.25
C SER A 152 -6.09 24.88 -18.79
N GLU A 153 -5.83 25.76 -17.82
CA GLU A 153 -6.79 26.72 -17.21
C GLU A 153 -7.94 26.10 -16.39
N ASN A 154 -8.04 24.77 -16.34
CA ASN A 154 -9.03 24.07 -15.52
C ASN A 154 -8.42 23.62 -14.19
N LYS A 155 -9.25 23.62 -13.14
CA LYS A 155 -8.89 23.09 -11.82
C LYS A 155 -9.51 21.71 -11.61
N TYR A 156 -8.74 20.84 -10.98
CA TYR A 156 -9.15 19.49 -10.64
C TYR A 156 -8.77 19.20 -9.20
N ASP A 157 -9.68 18.53 -8.49
CA ASP A 157 -9.41 18.02 -7.16
C ASP A 157 -8.88 16.59 -7.28
N LEU A 158 -7.85 16.29 -6.47
CA LEU A 158 -7.23 14.99 -6.36
C LEU A 158 -7.19 14.58 -4.90
N ASP A 159 -7.68 13.38 -4.60
CA ASP A 159 -7.52 12.76 -3.30
C ASP A 159 -6.39 11.73 -3.37
N LEU A 160 -5.41 11.86 -2.48
CA LEU A 160 -4.28 10.94 -2.35
C LEU A 160 -4.42 10.19 -1.03
N GLY A 161 -4.83 8.94 -1.11
CA GLY A 161 -4.92 7.98 -0.02
C GLY A 161 -3.78 6.96 -0.08
N VAL A 162 -3.99 5.83 0.59
CA VAL A 162 -2.98 4.77 0.72
C VAL A 162 -2.66 4.11 -0.63
N LEU A 163 -3.66 3.92 -1.50
CA LEU A 163 -3.45 3.30 -2.80
C LEU A 163 -2.53 4.16 -3.68
N GLU A 164 -2.72 5.48 -3.70
CA GLU A 164 -1.87 6.37 -4.49
C GLU A 164 -0.42 6.38 -4.00
N ILE A 165 -0.21 6.21 -2.69
CA ILE A 165 1.12 6.03 -2.09
C ILE A 165 1.75 4.71 -2.53
N LEU A 166 1.00 3.60 -2.45
CA LEU A 166 1.47 2.28 -2.86
C LEU A 166 1.84 2.25 -4.33
N GLU A 167 0.99 2.77 -5.22
CA GLU A 167 1.24 2.80 -6.66
C GLU A 167 2.41 3.71 -7.03
N SER A 168 2.53 4.88 -6.39
CA SER A 168 3.66 5.78 -6.62
C SER A 168 4.98 5.15 -6.16
N ALA A 169 4.99 4.50 -5.00
CA ALA A 169 6.18 3.82 -4.48
C ALA A 169 6.59 2.64 -5.37
N ALA A 170 5.63 1.77 -5.73
CA ALA A 170 5.86 0.63 -6.60
C ALA A 170 6.41 1.07 -7.97
N PHE A 171 5.83 2.11 -8.57
CA PHE A 171 6.27 2.60 -9.88
C PHE A 171 7.65 3.26 -9.83
N MET A 172 7.97 4.04 -8.80
CA MET A 172 9.31 4.63 -8.65
C MET A 172 10.39 3.55 -8.42
N LEU A 173 10.06 2.49 -7.66
CA LEU A 173 10.94 1.33 -7.47
C LEU A 173 11.08 0.50 -8.75
N GLU A 174 9.99 0.31 -9.53
CA GLU A 174 10.03 -0.29 -10.86
C GLU A 174 10.99 0.47 -11.78
N CYS A 175 10.83 1.79 -11.88
CA CYS A 175 11.70 2.64 -12.70
C CYS A 175 13.17 2.49 -12.30
N ARG A 176 13.46 2.51 -10.99
CA ARG A 176 14.81 2.28 -10.45
C ARG A 176 15.36 0.91 -10.86
N CYS A 177 14.55 -0.14 -10.74
CA CYS A 177 14.91 -1.51 -11.09
C CYS A 177 15.23 -1.66 -12.58
N ILE A 178 14.35 -1.18 -13.46
CA ILE A 178 14.53 -1.22 -14.92
C ILE A 178 15.82 -0.46 -15.31
N ASN A 179 16.04 0.73 -14.75
CA ASN A 179 17.24 1.52 -15.00
C ASN A 179 18.51 0.78 -14.55
N ALA A 180 18.50 0.11 -13.40
CA ALA A 180 19.63 -0.68 -12.91
C ALA A 180 19.96 -1.88 -13.84
N MET A 181 18.96 -2.37 -14.58
CA MET A 181 19.12 -3.41 -15.59
C MET A 181 19.44 -2.86 -16.99
N ASN A 182 19.73 -1.56 -17.13
CA ASN A 182 19.95 -0.86 -18.41
C ASN A 182 18.74 -0.89 -19.37
N GLY A 183 17.53 -0.98 -18.84
CA GLY A 183 16.28 -0.84 -19.60
C GLY A 183 15.80 0.61 -19.67
N SER A 184 14.61 0.80 -20.25
CA SER A 184 13.92 2.08 -20.32
C SER A 184 12.51 1.96 -19.73
N PRO A 185 12.23 2.53 -18.55
CA PRO A 185 10.89 2.50 -17.96
C PRO A 185 9.83 3.04 -18.92
N GLN A 186 8.65 2.41 -18.92
CA GLN A 186 7.54 2.85 -19.77
C GLN A 186 6.86 4.10 -19.18
N GLU A 187 6.32 4.96 -20.05
CA GLU A 187 5.55 6.12 -19.61
C GLU A 187 4.23 5.65 -18.96
N ALA A 188 3.99 6.08 -17.73
CA ALA A 188 2.77 5.81 -16.97
C ALA A 188 1.88 7.06 -16.90
N PRO A 189 0.55 6.93 -16.74
CA PRO A 189 -0.31 8.09 -16.53
C PRO A 189 0.07 8.80 -15.23
N PHE A 190 -0.22 10.10 -15.16
CA PHE A 190 0.08 10.88 -13.96
C PHE A 190 -0.56 10.29 -12.69
N TYR A 191 -1.86 9.96 -12.77
CA TYR A 191 -2.61 9.39 -11.66
C TYR A 191 -2.76 7.86 -11.86
N PRO A 192 -2.46 7.02 -10.85
CA PRO A 192 -1.94 7.36 -9.52
C PRO A 192 -0.39 7.45 -9.43
N TYR A 193 0.35 7.00 -10.44
CA TYR A 193 1.79 6.67 -10.34
C TYR A 193 2.77 7.82 -10.09
N HIS A 194 2.46 9.04 -10.56
CA HIS A 194 3.31 10.21 -10.40
C HIS A 194 2.78 11.21 -9.38
N THR A 195 1.69 10.87 -8.67
CA THR A 195 0.98 11.80 -7.81
C THR A 195 1.81 12.27 -6.63
N ILE A 196 2.48 11.36 -5.92
CA ILE A 196 3.32 11.72 -4.77
C ILE A 196 4.56 12.51 -5.20
N LYS A 197 5.15 12.18 -6.36
CA LYS A 197 6.25 12.97 -6.93
C LYS A 197 5.80 14.38 -7.29
N GLY A 198 4.61 14.52 -7.88
CA GLY A 198 3.99 15.81 -8.17
C GLY A 198 3.72 16.64 -6.92
N LEU A 199 3.18 16.01 -5.88
CA LEU A 199 2.97 16.63 -4.56
C LEU A 199 4.30 17.12 -3.98
N ALA A 200 5.33 16.25 -3.92
CA ALA A 200 6.63 16.58 -3.37
C ALA A 200 7.28 17.75 -4.11
N ALA A 201 7.20 17.81 -5.45
CA ALA A 201 7.72 18.92 -6.23
C ALA A 201 7.11 20.29 -5.83
N LYS A 202 5.89 20.29 -5.28
CA LYS A 202 5.23 21.50 -4.77
C LYS A 202 5.63 21.84 -3.34
N ILE A 203 5.51 20.88 -2.42
CA ILE A 203 5.64 21.17 -0.98
C ILE A 203 7.07 21.01 -0.46
N ALA A 204 7.91 20.32 -1.21
CA ALA A 204 9.27 19.95 -0.84
C ALA A 204 10.19 19.84 -2.09
N PRO A 205 10.36 20.94 -2.85
CA PRO A 205 11.06 20.93 -4.14
C PRO A 205 12.54 20.54 -4.04
N SER A 206 13.12 20.51 -2.84
CA SER A 206 14.52 20.12 -2.64
C SER A 206 14.74 18.61 -2.49
N LEU A 207 13.68 17.82 -2.37
CA LEU A 207 13.76 16.36 -2.25
C LEU A 207 14.06 15.72 -3.61
N ASN A 208 14.96 14.74 -3.59
CA ASN A 208 15.22 13.90 -4.76
C ASN A 208 14.29 12.66 -4.79
N ASP A 209 14.37 11.85 -5.85
CA ASP A 209 13.53 10.66 -5.99
C ASP A 209 13.75 9.63 -4.86
N GLU A 210 14.98 9.49 -4.33
CA GLU A 210 15.24 8.58 -3.20
C GLU A 210 14.62 9.07 -1.89
N ASP A 211 14.69 10.37 -1.62
CA ASP A 211 14.05 11.00 -0.45
C ASP A 211 12.53 10.73 -0.49
N ILE A 212 11.92 10.90 -1.67
CA ILE A 212 10.47 10.71 -1.88
C ILE A 212 10.10 9.23 -1.68
N ILE A 213 10.86 8.30 -2.25
CA ILE A 213 10.63 6.85 -2.04
C ILE A 213 10.73 6.52 -0.54
N CYS A 214 11.77 7.00 0.15
CA CYS A 214 11.95 6.74 1.57
C CYS A 214 10.81 7.34 2.41
N CYS A 215 10.29 8.52 2.06
CA CYS A 215 9.12 9.10 2.72
C CYS A 215 7.86 8.23 2.55
N MET A 216 7.61 7.69 1.35
CA MET A 216 6.49 6.77 1.10
C MET A 216 6.66 5.46 1.87
N LEU A 217 7.84 4.82 1.82
CA LEU A 217 8.09 3.57 2.54
C LEU A 217 8.01 3.74 4.06
N ALA A 218 8.46 4.89 4.56
CA ALA A 218 8.36 5.24 5.97
C ALA A 218 6.91 5.49 6.41
N SER A 219 6.09 6.12 5.56
CA SER A 219 4.69 6.37 5.90
C SER A 219 3.84 5.10 5.99
N LEU A 220 4.19 4.06 5.23
CA LEU A 220 3.56 2.74 5.30
C LEU A 220 3.81 2.00 6.64
N GLN A 221 4.73 2.49 7.48
CA GLN A 221 4.95 1.99 8.85
C GLN A 221 3.93 2.55 9.86
N SER A 222 2.84 3.12 9.37
CA SER A 222 1.72 3.66 10.15
C SER A 222 0.38 3.08 9.68
N ASN A 223 -0.61 3.07 10.58
CA ASN A 223 -2.01 2.84 10.23
C ASN A 223 -2.68 4.06 9.58
N ASN A 224 -1.95 5.18 9.48
CA ASN A 224 -2.40 6.39 8.79
C ASN A 224 -1.31 6.94 7.84
N PRO A 225 -0.99 6.23 6.74
CA PRO A 225 0.10 6.63 5.83
C PRO A 225 -0.03 8.04 5.24
N PRO A 226 -1.20 8.54 4.80
CA PRO A 226 -1.26 9.84 4.12
C PRO A 226 -0.85 11.01 5.01
N GLN A 227 -1.34 11.06 6.26
CA GLN A 227 -0.91 12.03 7.27
C GLN A 227 0.59 11.94 7.55
N VAL A 228 1.13 10.74 7.73
CA VAL A 228 2.56 10.55 8.03
C VAL A 228 3.41 10.97 6.84
N LEU A 229 3.02 10.62 5.62
CA LEU A 229 3.70 11.01 4.40
C LEU A 229 3.80 12.53 4.27
N PHE A 230 2.68 13.22 4.42
CA PHE A 230 2.62 14.68 4.32
C PHE A 230 3.55 15.35 5.34
N ASN A 231 3.55 14.86 6.57
CA ASN A 231 4.45 15.35 7.62
C ASN A 231 5.92 15.06 7.31
N LEU A 232 6.24 13.87 6.80
CA LEU A 232 7.62 13.48 6.46
C LEU A 232 8.18 14.30 5.30
N ILE A 233 7.38 14.53 4.25
CA ILE A 233 7.79 15.35 3.10
C ILE A 233 8.10 16.78 3.56
N HIS A 234 7.19 17.40 4.33
CA HIS A 234 7.44 18.73 4.90
C HIS A 234 8.65 18.76 5.82
N LYS A 235 8.82 17.73 6.66
CA LYS A 235 9.95 17.68 7.58
C LYS A 235 11.28 17.55 6.84
N CYS A 236 11.35 16.72 5.80
CA CYS A 236 12.56 16.52 5.01
C CYS A 236 12.96 17.76 4.21
N GLU A 237 12.00 18.57 3.75
CA GLU A 237 12.28 19.85 3.09
C GLU A 237 13.05 20.81 4.01
N LEU A 238 12.72 20.79 5.31
CA LEU A 238 13.38 21.63 6.32
C LEU A 238 14.75 21.08 6.76
N LEU A 239 15.10 19.86 6.36
CA LEU A 239 16.38 19.22 6.71
C LEU A 239 17.39 19.41 5.58
N HIS A 240 18.67 19.50 5.97
CA HIS A 240 19.77 19.36 5.03
C HIS A 240 19.75 17.96 4.40
N SER A 241 20.15 17.88 3.12
CA SER A 241 20.05 16.67 2.31
C SER A 241 20.78 15.46 2.90
N ASP A 242 21.92 15.69 3.54
CA ASP A 242 22.74 14.68 4.20
C ASP A 242 22.10 14.10 5.48
N CYS A 243 21.13 14.80 6.08
CA CYS A 243 20.45 14.38 7.30
C CYS A 243 19.12 13.63 7.04
N ARG A 244 18.59 13.68 5.81
CA ARG A 244 17.23 13.16 5.51
C ARG A 244 17.13 11.65 5.67
N TYR A 245 18.08 10.92 5.11
CA TYR A 245 18.08 9.45 5.17
C TYR A 245 18.13 8.95 6.61
N GLU A 246 19.04 9.48 7.44
CA GLU A 246 19.16 9.10 8.85
C GLU A 246 17.89 9.44 9.64
N HIS A 247 17.26 10.59 9.36
CA HIS A 247 16.00 10.96 9.97
C HIS A 247 14.88 9.97 9.62
N LEU A 248 14.74 9.61 8.35
CA LEU A 248 13.73 8.66 7.88
C LEU A 248 13.97 7.25 8.43
N VAL A 249 15.23 6.81 8.54
CA VAL A 249 15.62 5.55 9.22
C VAL A 249 15.18 5.56 10.68
N ALA A 250 15.44 6.66 11.40
CA ALA A 250 15.05 6.80 12.79
C ALA A 250 13.53 6.76 12.96
N GLU A 251 12.79 7.41 12.06
CA GLU A 251 11.33 7.45 12.10
C GLU A 251 10.71 6.07 11.85
N VAL A 252 11.20 5.29 10.87
CA VAL A 252 10.74 3.90 10.66
C VAL A 252 10.97 3.05 11.91
N LYS A 253 12.18 3.12 12.49
CA LYS A 253 12.52 2.36 13.70
C LYS A 253 11.63 2.74 14.87
N LYS A 254 11.35 4.03 15.03
CA LYS A 254 10.46 4.56 16.07
C LYS A 254 9.04 4.01 15.89
N GLN A 255 8.44 4.15 14.70
CA GLN A 255 7.08 3.68 14.44
C GLN A 255 6.91 2.17 14.67
N LEU A 256 7.89 1.37 14.22
CA LEU A 256 7.90 -0.08 14.49
C LEU A 256 8.00 -0.37 15.99
N SER A 257 8.90 0.31 16.71
CA SER A 257 9.11 0.09 18.15
C SER A 257 7.90 0.50 19.00
N GLU A 258 7.25 1.61 18.65
CA GLU A 258 6.05 2.09 19.34
C GLU A 258 4.86 1.14 19.17
N GLN A 259 4.83 0.37 18.08
CA GLN A 259 3.75 -0.57 17.77
C GLN A 259 4.08 -2.04 18.10
N ASP A 260 5.27 -2.34 18.62
CA ASP A 260 5.74 -3.72 18.86
C ASP A 260 4.77 -4.55 19.71
N ARG A 261 4.24 -3.94 20.77
CA ARG A 261 3.28 -4.59 21.64
C ARG A 261 1.98 -4.89 20.90
N THR A 262 1.41 -3.90 20.21
CA THR A 262 0.18 -4.04 19.44
C THR A 262 0.33 -5.10 18.35
N ILE A 263 1.45 -5.10 17.62
CA ILE A 263 1.76 -6.10 16.59
C ILE A 263 1.78 -7.50 17.21
N SER A 264 2.45 -7.67 18.34
CA SER A 264 2.54 -8.96 19.03
C SER A 264 1.18 -9.44 19.55
N GLU A 265 0.38 -8.54 20.12
CA GLU A 265 -0.97 -8.84 20.60
C GLU A 265 -1.90 -9.23 19.44
N SER A 266 -1.90 -8.48 18.34
CA SER A 266 -2.68 -8.80 17.13
C SER A 266 -2.25 -10.11 16.48
N LEU A 267 -0.95 -10.40 16.38
CA LEU A 267 -0.44 -11.69 15.89
C LEU A 267 -1.02 -12.86 16.69
N ASN A 268 -0.94 -12.78 18.02
CA ASN A 268 -1.46 -13.81 18.92
C ASN A 268 -2.98 -13.95 18.80
N GLN A 269 -3.71 -12.83 18.68
CA GLN A 269 -5.15 -12.82 18.51
C GLN A 269 -5.56 -13.58 17.24
N ILE A 270 -4.95 -13.28 16.09
CA ILE A 270 -5.29 -13.95 14.82
C ILE A 270 -4.95 -15.45 14.88
N ILE A 271 -3.82 -15.82 15.50
CA ILE A 271 -3.45 -17.24 15.68
C ILE A 271 -4.51 -17.98 16.52
N GLN A 272 -4.99 -17.36 17.60
CA GLN A 272 -6.03 -17.95 18.45
C GLN A 272 -7.38 -18.11 17.74
N MET A 273 -7.69 -17.25 16.77
CA MET A 273 -8.89 -17.39 15.91
C MET A 273 -8.83 -18.59 14.96
N ILE A 274 -7.68 -19.27 14.85
CA ILE A 274 -7.44 -20.39 13.92
C ILE A 274 -6.91 -21.60 14.71
N PRO A 275 -7.78 -22.26 15.48
CA PRO A 275 -7.38 -23.33 16.39
C PRO A 275 -7.05 -24.66 15.69
N VAL A 276 -7.42 -24.83 14.43
CA VAL A 276 -7.27 -26.08 13.67
C VAL A 276 -6.21 -25.95 12.59
N ASP A 277 -5.41 -26.99 12.42
CA ASP A 277 -4.44 -27.10 11.32
C ASP A 277 -5.14 -27.58 10.05
N GLU A 278 -5.76 -26.63 9.35
CA GLU A 278 -6.36 -26.81 8.03
C GLU A 278 -5.56 -26.02 6.97
N PRO A 279 -5.72 -26.29 5.65
CA PRO A 279 -4.96 -25.60 4.61
C PRO A 279 -4.99 -24.06 4.70
N MET A 280 -6.17 -23.47 4.95
CA MET A 280 -6.32 -22.03 5.13
C MET A 280 -5.62 -21.54 6.41
N GLY A 281 -5.81 -22.25 7.53
CA GLY A 281 -5.16 -21.91 8.79
C GLY A 281 -3.64 -21.97 8.71
N ASN A 282 -3.10 -22.97 8.02
CA ASN A 282 -1.66 -23.10 7.76
C ASN A 282 -1.13 -21.95 6.90
N PHE A 283 -1.88 -21.55 5.87
CA PHE A 283 -1.54 -20.38 5.04
C PHE A 283 -1.50 -19.09 5.86
N ILE A 284 -2.49 -18.86 6.73
CA ILE A 284 -2.54 -17.66 7.57
C ILE A 284 -1.36 -17.66 8.56
N LYS A 285 -1.09 -18.77 9.26
CA LYS A 285 0.05 -18.90 10.17
C LYS A 285 1.38 -18.65 9.46
N LEU A 286 1.56 -19.22 8.26
CA LEU A 286 2.75 -18.98 7.43
C LEU A 286 2.91 -17.49 7.07
N THR A 287 1.81 -16.84 6.67
CA THR A 287 1.79 -15.42 6.33
C THR A 287 2.13 -14.54 7.54
N LEU A 288 1.54 -14.81 8.70
CA LEU A 288 1.85 -14.07 9.94
C LEU A 288 3.32 -14.20 10.34
N ASN A 289 3.90 -15.40 10.19
CA ASN A 289 5.33 -15.61 10.42
C ASN A 289 6.19 -14.80 9.44
N ARG A 290 5.83 -14.76 8.16
CA ARG A 290 6.52 -13.93 7.16
C ARG A 290 6.43 -12.44 7.50
N ILE A 291 5.25 -11.97 7.88
CA ILE A 291 5.04 -10.57 8.31
C ILE A 291 5.93 -10.25 9.51
N SER A 292 5.89 -11.08 10.55
CA SER A 292 6.71 -10.88 11.75
C SER A 292 8.21 -10.82 11.41
N ASN A 293 8.69 -11.75 10.59
CA ASN A 293 10.09 -11.77 10.15
C ASN A 293 10.45 -10.51 9.34
N ASN A 294 9.60 -10.10 8.41
CA ASN A 294 9.83 -8.92 7.57
C ASN A 294 9.82 -7.62 8.37
N LEU A 295 8.88 -7.46 9.32
CA LEU A 295 8.85 -6.29 10.21
C LEU A 295 10.11 -6.23 11.08
N ASN A 296 10.57 -7.36 11.61
CA ASN A 296 11.82 -7.45 12.35
C ASN A 296 13.05 -7.15 11.47
N TYR A 297 13.06 -7.63 10.23
CA TYR A 297 14.11 -7.31 9.27
C TYR A 297 14.12 -5.81 8.93
N ARG A 298 12.94 -5.20 8.75
CA ARG A 298 12.81 -3.76 8.48
C ARG A 298 13.36 -2.88 9.60
N LYS A 299 13.27 -3.31 10.86
CA LYS A 299 13.95 -2.59 11.97
C LYS A 299 15.46 -2.50 11.77
N GLN A 300 16.07 -3.48 11.11
CA GLN A 300 17.50 -3.50 10.82
C GLN A 300 17.80 -2.77 9.51
N LYS A 301 16.97 -2.98 8.50
CA LYS A 301 17.05 -2.35 7.18
C LYS A 301 15.74 -1.68 6.78
N PRO A 302 15.48 -0.42 7.17
CA PRO A 302 14.21 0.26 6.92
C PRO A 302 13.73 0.32 5.46
N PHE A 303 14.68 0.40 4.53
CA PHE A 303 14.43 0.62 3.10
C PHE A 303 15.10 -0.47 2.26
N PHE A 304 14.98 -1.73 2.67
CA PHE A 304 15.61 -2.86 1.99
C PHE A 304 15.11 -3.08 0.55
N GLU A 305 14.05 -2.38 0.13
CA GLU A 305 13.59 -2.31 -1.26
C GLU A 305 14.58 -1.60 -2.19
N LEU A 306 15.50 -0.80 -1.62
CA LEU A 306 16.49 -0.02 -2.35
C LEU A 306 17.82 -0.75 -2.56
N ASP A 307 18.03 -1.88 -1.86
CA ASP A 307 19.22 -2.76 -1.90
C ASP A 307 19.13 -3.76 -3.07
#